data_AF-K1YX84-F1
#
_entry.id   AF-K1YX84-F1
#
_cell.length_a   1.000
_cell.length_b   1.000
_cell.length_c   1.000
_cell.angle_alpha   90.00
_cell.angle_beta   90.00
_cell.angle_gamma   90.00
#
_symmetry.space_group_name_H-M   'P 1'
#
loop_
_entity.id
_entity.type
_entity.pdbx_description
1 polymer ?
#
loop_
_entity_poly.entity_id
_entity_poly.type
_entity_poly.pdbx_seq_one_letter_code
_entity_poly.pdbx_strand_id
1 'polypeptide(L)'
;MNCLKDEQYYIDLYDLHTIEECLQSHKSAIKSRPQKPKGSKVRAIRIVTDLFTYYIKGERYRKKSETIREWMAKDKDKDDRVENAVAPQNIYCDSCSNKMNMTMKHLSSDDTRVMFWFECPNKCKKRKAVFDNGEEFKADPPLCLRCSERLNEKLERKGEKLITHISCPNCKYKNEEVIDFEKDRKEWAEKERKDRELLKKYRWQFCLNEKEGQEYISHIESMKRLKEVMEESDKKQKDPAYKKVQQLKKLKITDLRKKLEKILTKERYLNLKLDKPQIERYVIIPFTLEDGDSKREEYDSRNNCRKIIKKALEKTNWRLMSEGISYRLGYLSGNLKGYEREEDLADLVR
;
A
#
# COMPACT_ATOMS: atom_id res chain seq x y z
N MET A 1 -22.55 -30.90 8.90
CA MET A 1 -22.51 -29.58 8.23
C MET A 1 -21.31 -29.62 7.29
N ASN A 2 -21.43 -29.13 6.07
CA ASN A 2 -20.31 -29.11 5.11
C ASN A 2 -20.16 -27.68 4.61
N CYS A 3 -19.35 -26.91 5.34
CA CYS A 3 -19.07 -25.51 5.09
C CYS A 3 -18.15 -25.37 3.89
N LEU A 4 -17.12 -26.21 3.82
CA LEU A 4 -16.14 -26.23 2.74
C LEU A 4 -16.82 -26.61 1.42
N LYS A 5 -16.62 -25.74 0.43
CA LYS A 5 -17.06 -25.96 -0.96
C LYS A 5 -15.87 -26.32 -1.84
N ASP A 6 -16.17 -26.65 -3.10
CA ASP A 6 -15.14 -26.78 -4.11
C ASP A 6 -14.44 -25.44 -4.38
N GLU A 7 -13.22 -25.47 -4.89
CA GLU A 7 -12.43 -24.26 -5.16
C GLU A 7 -13.15 -23.31 -6.14
N GLN A 8 -13.88 -23.84 -7.13
CA GLN A 8 -14.57 -23.04 -8.14
C GLN A 8 -15.65 -22.15 -7.52
N TYR A 9 -16.35 -22.63 -6.50
CA TYR A 9 -17.29 -21.81 -5.72
C TYR A 9 -16.62 -20.53 -5.17
N TYR A 10 -15.44 -20.66 -4.55
CA TYR A 10 -14.73 -19.51 -3.98
C TYR A 10 -14.15 -18.58 -5.06
N ILE A 11 -13.68 -19.14 -6.18
CA ILE A 11 -13.24 -18.37 -7.34
C ILE A 11 -14.41 -17.56 -7.92
N ASP A 12 -15.58 -18.17 -8.09
CA ASP A 12 -16.80 -17.51 -8.58
C ASP A 12 -17.27 -16.41 -7.63
N LEU A 13 -17.30 -16.68 -6.32
CA LEU A 13 -17.65 -15.68 -5.31
C LEU A 13 -16.69 -14.49 -5.32
N TYR A 14 -15.38 -14.74 -5.42
CA TYR A 14 -14.37 -13.69 -5.47
C TYR A 14 -14.48 -12.83 -6.73
N ASP A 15 -14.73 -13.48 -7.87
CA ASP A 15 -14.89 -12.80 -9.16
C ASP A 15 -16.19 -12.00 -9.23
N LEU A 16 -17.29 -12.50 -8.63
CA LEU A 16 -18.53 -11.75 -8.48
C LEU A 16 -18.32 -10.44 -7.74
N HIS A 17 -17.69 -10.48 -6.56
CA HIS A 17 -17.36 -9.26 -5.81
C HIS A 17 -16.49 -8.29 -6.62
N THR A 18 -15.52 -8.82 -7.40
CA THR A 18 -14.69 -8.00 -8.30
C THR A 18 -15.52 -7.32 -9.38
N ILE A 19 -16.44 -8.06 -10.01
CA ILE A 19 -17.35 -7.55 -11.04
C ILE A 19 -18.27 -6.47 -10.46
N GLU A 20 -18.86 -6.71 -9.29
CA GLU A 20 -19.74 -5.77 -8.61
C GLU A 20 -19.02 -4.46 -8.26
N GLU A 21 -17.81 -4.55 -7.73
CA GLU A 21 -16.97 -3.40 -7.39
C GLU A 21 -16.64 -2.56 -8.64
N CYS A 22 -16.23 -3.21 -9.74
CA CYS A 22 -16.00 -2.53 -11.01
C CYS A 22 -17.28 -1.88 -11.57
N LEU A 23 -18.40 -2.59 -11.57
CA LEU A 23 -19.69 -2.05 -12.04
C LEU A 23 -20.16 -0.87 -11.19
N GLN A 24 -19.95 -0.91 -9.88
CA GLN A 24 -20.28 0.19 -8.96
C GLN A 24 -19.42 1.41 -9.22
N SER A 25 -18.12 1.23 -9.48
CA SER A 25 -17.22 2.31 -9.91
C SER A 25 -17.72 3.00 -11.19
N HIS A 26 -18.09 2.23 -12.21
CA HIS A 26 -18.66 2.76 -13.45
C HIS A 26 -20.00 3.50 -13.23
N LYS A 27 -20.89 2.98 -12.39
CA LYS A 27 -22.17 3.64 -12.06
C LYS A 27 -21.95 4.99 -11.37
N SER A 28 -21.02 5.05 -10.42
CA SER A 28 -20.68 6.28 -9.71
C SER A 28 -20.12 7.34 -10.66
N ALA A 29 -19.24 6.96 -11.59
CA ALA A 29 -18.69 7.84 -12.61
C ALA A 29 -19.76 8.41 -13.58
N ILE A 30 -20.81 7.63 -13.86
CA ILE A 30 -21.96 8.09 -14.68
C ILE A 30 -22.82 9.09 -13.89
N LYS A 31 -23.11 8.81 -12.61
CA LYS A 31 -23.91 9.70 -11.75
C LYS A 31 -23.21 11.05 -11.50
N SER A 32 -21.88 11.08 -11.46
CA SER A 32 -21.10 12.32 -11.30
C SER A 32 -20.96 13.15 -12.59
N ARG A 33 -21.56 12.73 -13.72
CA ARG A 33 -21.53 13.53 -14.95
C ARG A 33 -22.42 14.77 -14.82
N PRO A 34 -21.91 15.98 -15.12
CA PRO A 34 -22.78 17.15 -15.27
C PRO A 34 -23.73 16.94 -16.47
N GLN A 35 -24.96 17.43 -16.39
CA GLN A 35 -26.05 17.18 -17.36
C GLN A 35 -25.74 17.59 -18.82
N LYS A 36 -24.72 18.44 -19.06
CA LYS A 36 -24.20 18.80 -20.39
C LYS A 36 -22.67 18.87 -20.38
N PRO A 37 -21.96 17.75 -20.50
CA PRO A 37 -20.51 17.77 -20.58
C PRO A 37 -20.07 18.12 -22.01
N LYS A 38 -19.29 19.20 -22.18
CA LYS A 38 -18.55 19.48 -23.42
C LYS A 38 -17.66 18.27 -23.75
N GLY A 39 -17.48 17.93 -25.04
CA GLY A 39 -16.84 16.68 -25.48
C GLY A 39 -15.49 16.33 -24.82
N SER A 40 -14.69 17.33 -24.45
CA SER A 40 -13.41 17.14 -23.72
C SER A 40 -13.59 16.59 -22.30
N LYS A 41 -14.62 17.02 -21.57
CA LYS A 41 -14.92 16.54 -20.19
C LYS A 41 -15.40 15.10 -20.18
N VAL A 42 -16.13 14.66 -21.21
CA VAL A 42 -16.59 13.27 -21.35
C VAL A 42 -15.40 12.32 -21.51
N ARG A 43 -14.43 12.69 -22.35
CA ARG A 43 -13.22 11.90 -22.57
C ARG A 43 -12.37 11.80 -21.30
N ALA A 44 -12.20 12.90 -20.55
CA ALA A 44 -11.46 12.89 -19.30
C ALA A 44 -12.09 11.96 -18.23
N ILE A 45 -13.42 12.03 -18.04
CA ILE A 45 -14.13 11.15 -17.10
C ILE A 45 -13.95 9.69 -17.47
N ARG A 46 -14.00 9.35 -18.77
CA ARG A 46 -13.78 7.99 -19.24
C ARG A 46 -12.37 7.50 -18.91
N ILE A 47 -11.34 8.29 -19.22
CA ILE A 47 -9.94 7.94 -18.91
C ILE A 47 -9.74 7.70 -17.42
N VAL A 48 -10.28 8.58 -16.58
CA VAL A 48 -10.18 8.44 -15.12
C VAL A 48 -10.90 7.18 -14.64
N THR A 49 -12.08 6.89 -15.17
CA THR A 49 -12.85 5.68 -14.81
C THR A 49 -12.10 4.43 -15.23
N ASP A 50 -11.57 4.39 -16.45
CA ASP A 50 -10.81 3.25 -16.98
C ASP A 50 -9.54 3.02 -16.15
N LEU A 51 -8.86 4.10 -15.72
CA LEU A 51 -7.71 4.05 -14.84
C LEU A 51 -8.07 3.50 -13.45
N PHE A 52 -9.15 3.97 -12.82
CA PHE A 52 -9.61 3.42 -11.54
C PHE A 52 -9.99 1.94 -11.66
N THR A 53 -10.72 1.58 -12.71
CA THR A 53 -11.06 0.19 -12.98
C THR A 53 -9.79 -0.65 -13.16
N TYR A 54 -8.78 -0.16 -13.89
CA TYR A 54 -7.49 -0.85 -14.02
C TYR A 54 -6.83 -1.15 -12.66
N TYR A 55 -6.78 -0.17 -11.75
CA TYR A 55 -6.25 -0.38 -10.40
C TYR A 55 -7.08 -1.34 -9.55
N ILE A 56 -8.41 -1.24 -9.58
CA ILE A 56 -9.29 -2.18 -8.87
C ILE A 56 -9.01 -3.60 -9.36
N LYS A 57 -9.06 -3.82 -10.68
CA LYS A 57 -8.79 -5.12 -11.29
C LYS A 57 -7.42 -5.68 -10.86
N GLY A 58 -6.39 -4.84 -10.88
CA GLY A 58 -5.03 -5.22 -10.50
C GLY A 58 -4.87 -5.59 -9.02
N GLU A 59 -5.40 -4.77 -8.10
CA GLU A 59 -5.35 -5.10 -6.67
C GLU A 59 -6.20 -6.32 -6.31
N ARG A 60 -7.36 -6.49 -6.97
CA ARG A 60 -8.19 -7.70 -6.83
C ARG A 60 -7.45 -8.93 -7.31
N TYR A 61 -6.73 -8.86 -8.43
CA TYR A 61 -5.88 -9.96 -8.91
C TYR A 61 -4.79 -10.31 -7.88
N ARG A 62 -4.05 -9.30 -7.40
CA ARG A 62 -2.94 -9.48 -6.45
C ARG A 62 -3.35 -10.21 -5.16
N LYS A 63 -4.58 -9.98 -4.68
CA LYS A 63 -5.10 -10.56 -3.43
C LYS A 63 -5.91 -11.85 -3.63
N LYS A 64 -6.20 -12.23 -4.88
CA LYS A 64 -7.16 -13.30 -5.21
C LYS A 64 -6.78 -14.64 -4.56
N SER A 65 -5.57 -15.12 -4.82
CA SER A 65 -5.13 -16.44 -4.36
C SER A 65 -4.94 -16.51 -2.83
N GLU A 66 -4.62 -15.39 -2.18
CA GLU A 66 -4.56 -15.30 -0.72
C GLU A 66 -5.97 -15.37 -0.13
N THR A 67 -6.87 -14.50 -0.60
CA THR A 67 -8.25 -14.42 -0.08
C THR A 67 -9.01 -15.74 -0.24
N ILE A 68 -8.88 -16.40 -1.39
CA ILE A 68 -9.53 -17.69 -1.64
C ILE A 68 -9.01 -18.76 -0.67
N ARG A 69 -7.68 -18.83 -0.47
CA ARG A 69 -7.09 -19.76 0.49
C ARG A 69 -7.55 -19.49 1.91
N GLU A 70 -7.65 -18.23 2.33
CA GLU A 70 -8.17 -17.86 3.65
C GLU A 70 -9.62 -18.29 3.84
N TRP A 71 -10.49 -18.07 2.85
CA TRP A 71 -11.88 -18.51 2.91
C TRP A 71 -12.01 -20.04 2.99
N MET A 72 -11.28 -20.75 2.14
CA MET A 72 -11.26 -22.22 2.17
C MET A 72 -10.70 -22.76 3.48
N ALA A 73 -9.61 -22.19 3.99
CA ALA A 73 -9.02 -22.59 5.27
C ALA A 73 -9.99 -22.34 6.44
N LYS A 74 -10.71 -21.21 6.43
CA LYS A 74 -11.71 -20.90 7.44
C LYS A 74 -12.87 -21.88 7.43
N ASP A 75 -13.39 -22.23 6.26
CA ASP A 75 -14.50 -23.20 6.16
C ASP A 75 -14.04 -24.61 6.50
N LYS A 76 -12.81 -24.97 6.13
CA LYS A 76 -12.20 -26.24 6.54
C LYS A 76 -12.04 -26.33 8.05
N ASP A 77 -11.55 -25.28 8.71
CA ASP A 77 -11.41 -25.25 10.17
C ASP A 77 -12.76 -25.46 10.88
N LYS A 78 -13.83 -24.86 10.35
CA LYS A 78 -15.20 -25.08 10.86
C LYS A 78 -15.64 -26.53 10.73
N ASP A 79 -15.42 -27.14 9.57
CA ASP A 79 -15.79 -28.53 9.33
C ASP A 79 -14.96 -29.48 10.20
N ASP A 80 -13.65 -29.29 10.26
CA ASP A 80 -12.72 -30.05 11.11
C ASP A 80 -13.15 -29.95 12.58
N ARG A 81 -13.56 -28.76 13.04
CA ARG A 81 -14.03 -28.54 14.41
C ARG A 81 -15.31 -29.31 14.71
N VAL A 82 -16.29 -29.28 13.82
CA VAL A 82 -17.55 -30.02 14.00
C VAL A 82 -17.29 -31.52 13.91
N GLU A 83 -16.46 -31.98 12.98
CA GLU A 83 -16.14 -33.40 12.78
C GLU A 83 -15.42 -33.99 14.01
N ASN A 84 -14.40 -33.31 14.52
CA ASN A 84 -13.58 -33.76 15.64
C ASN A 84 -14.23 -33.52 17.02
N ALA A 85 -15.31 -32.74 17.11
CA ALA A 85 -15.97 -32.49 18.39
C ALA A 85 -16.60 -33.76 18.98
N VAL A 86 -16.26 -34.01 20.24
CA VAL A 86 -16.74 -35.14 21.04
C VAL A 86 -18.01 -34.73 21.77
N ALA A 87 -19.07 -35.55 21.62
CA ALA A 87 -20.33 -35.28 22.28
C ALA A 87 -20.20 -35.44 23.81
N PRO A 88 -20.76 -34.51 24.61
CA PRO A 88 -20.88 -34.65 26.05
C PRO A 88 -21.55 -35.98 26.44
N GLN A 89 -20.98 -36.65 27.43
CA GLN A 89 -21.50 -37.91 27.96
C GLN A 89 -22.53 -37.67 29.07
N ASN A 90 -23.30 -38.70 29.40
CA ASN A 90 -24.21 -38.70 30.55
C ASN A 90 -25.27 -37.58 30.52
N ILE A 91 -25.81 -37.29 29.33
CA ILE A 91 -26.94 -36.38 29.17
C ILE A 91 -28.25 -37.13 29.45
N TYR A 92 -29.00 -36.65 30.43
CA TYR A 92 -30.27 -37.24 30.86
C TYR A 92 -31.44 -36.29 30.61
N CYS A 93 -32.62 -36.86 30.37
CA CYS A 93 -33.84 -36.10 30.18
C CYS A 93 -34.36 -35.55 31.51
N ASP A 94 -34.55 -34.23 31.61
CA ASP A 94 -35.01 -33.55 32.83
C ASP A 94 -36.39 -34.00 33.33
N SER A 95 -37.18 -34.72 32.50
CA SER A 95 -38.52 -35.20 32.88
C SER A 95 -38.62 -36.67 33.21
N CYS A 96 -37.74 -37.52 32.68
CA CYS A 96 -37.84 -38.98 32.88
C CYS A 96 -36.52 -39.63 33.27
N SER A 97 -35.46 -38.83 33.48
CA SER A 97 -34.12 -39.24 33.91
C SER A 97 -33.45 -40.31 33.03
N ASN A 98 -33.98 -40.58 31.83
CA ASN A 98 -33.38 -41.52 30.90
C ASN A 98 -32.25 -40.87 30.10
N LYS A 99 -31.25 -41.67 29.73
CA LYS A 99 -30.15 -41.23 28.88
C LYS A 99 -30.69 -40.79 27.51
N MET A 100 -30.29 -39.62 27.06
CA MET A 100 -30.71 -39.05 25.78
C MET A 100 -29.74 -39.46 24.66
N ASN A 101 -30.25 -39.52 23.43
CA ASN A 101 -29.46 -39.87 22.24
C ASN A 101 -29.09 -38.59 21.49
N MET A 102 -27.82 -38.46 21.10
CA MET A 102 -27.37 -37.37 20.24
C MET A 102 -27.91 -37.58 18.83
N THR A 103 -28.61 -36.58 18.29
CA THR A 103 -29.26 -36.64 16.98
C THR A 103 -28.55 -35.80 15.94
N MET A 104 -27.96 -34.68 16.35
CA MET A 104 -27.19 -33.81 15.45
C MET A 104 -26.11 -33.06 16.21
N LYS A 105 -25.07 -32.65 15.48
CA LYS A 105 -24.08 -31.68 15.93
C LYS A 105 -23.86 -30.62 14.87
N HIS A 106 -23.70 -29.37 15.29
CA HIS A 106 -23.38 -28.25 14.41
C HIS A 106 -22.65 -27.16 15.16
N LEU A 107 -22.03 -26.25 14.42
CA LEU A 107 -21.36 -25.10 14.99
C LEU A 107 -22.40 -24.07 15.48
N SER A 108 -22.17 -23.45 16.64
CA SER A 108 -23.03 -22.40 17.17
C SER A 108 -23.07 -21.18 16.25
N SER A 109 -24.07 -20.31 16.43
CA SER A 109 -24.30 -19.14 15.57
C SER A 109 -23.14 -18.14 15.52
N ASP A 110 -22.29 -18.13 16.54
CA ASP A 110 -21.09 -17.29 16.65
C ASP A 110 -19.82 -18.01 16.14
N ASP A 111 -19.96 -19.22 15.60
CA ASP A 111 -18.88 -20.08 15.14
C ASP A 111 -17.86 -20.49 16.25
N THR A 112 -18.16 -20.25 17.53
CA THR A 112 -17.19 -20.41 18.63
C THR A 112 -17.28 -21.71 19.41
N ARG A 113 -18.38 -22.46 19.32
CA ARG A 113 -18.64 -23.69 20.09
C ARG A 113 -19.36 -24.71 19.23
N VAL A 114 -19.21 -25.99 19.52
CA VAL A 114 -20.03 -27.02 18.88
C VAL A 114 -21.24 -27.33 19.76
N MET A 115 -22.42 -27.27 19.17
CA MET A 115 -23.69 -27.58 19.82
C MET A 115 -24.19 -28.97 19.39
N PHE A 116 -24.51 -29.78 20.38
CA PHE A 116 -25.02 -31.13 20.25
C PHE A 116 -26.49 -31.16 20.66
N TRP A 117 -27.36 -31.69 19.79
CA TRP A 117 -28.76 -31.91 20.12
C TRP A 117 -28.97 -33.32 20.58
N PHE A 118 -29.71 -33.45 21.66
CA PHE A 118 -30.11 -34.68 22.27
C PHE A 118 -31.62 -34.80 22.21
N GLU A 119 -32.11 -35.97 21.84
CA GLU A 119 -33.53 -36.32 21.88
C GLU A 119 -33.73 -37.49 22.84
N CYS A 120 -34.75 -37.36 23.70
CA CYS A 120 -35.11 -38.46 24.60
C CYS A 120 -35.76 -39.59 23.77
N PRO A 121 -35.23 -40.84 23.83
CA PRO A 121 -35.79 -41.95 23.06
C PRO A 121 -37.17 -42.41 23.57
N ASN A 122 -37.56 -41.98 24.77
CA ASN A 122 -38.85 -42.33 25.38
C ASN A 122 -40.00 -41.42 24.95
N LYS A 123 -41.22 -41.76 25.38
CA LYS A 123 -42.48 -41.09 24.99
C LYS A 123 -42.54 -39.57 25.24
N CYS A 124 -41.65 -39.00 26.06
CA CYS A 124 -41.66 -37.57 26.34
C CYS A 124 -41.14 -36.70 25.18
N LYS A 125 -40.38 -37.27 24.23
CA LYS A 125 -39.84 -36.58 23.02
C LYS A 125 -39.19 -35.21 23.30
N LYS A 126 -38.70 -35.00 24.53
CA LYS A 126 -38.03 -33.77 24.92
C LYS A 126 -36.68 -33.71 24.23
N ARG A 127 -36.31 -32.51 23.81
CA ARG A 127 -35.03 -32.20 23.20
C ARG A 127 -34.24 -31.26 24.09
N LYS A 128 -32.93 -31.40 24.07
CA LYS A 128 -31.97 -30.58 24.80
C LYS A 128 -30.80 -30.29 23.88
N ALA A 129 -30.25 -29.10 23.95
CA ALA A 129 -29.04 -28.74 23.24
C ALA A 129 -27.94 -28.45 24.26
N VAL A 130 -26.75 -28.98 24.03
CA VAL A 130 -25.61 -28.87 24.95
C VAL A 130 -24.37 -28.54 24.13
N PHE A 131 -23.54 -27.63 24.62
CA PHE A 131 -22.26 -27.29 24.01
C PHE A 131 -21.18 -28.34 24.28
N ASP A 132 -20.08 -28.28 23.54
CA ASP A 132 -18.87 -29.11 23.70
C ASP A 132 -18.26 -29.05 25.10
N ASN A 133 -18.42 -27.95 25.83
CA ASN A 133 -18.02 -27.79 27.22
C ASN A 133 -19.01 -28.42 28.25
N GLY A 134 -20.12 -29.00 27.79
CA GLY A 134 -21.17 -29.56 28.65
C GLY A 134 -22.22 -28.56 29.15
N GLU A 135 -22.09 -27.28 28.81
CA GLU A 135 -23.06 -26.25 29.14
C GLU A 135 -24.35 -26.42 28.32
N GLU A 136 -25.51 -26.34 28.96
CA GLU A 136 -26.80 -26.42 28.27
C GLU A 136 -27.11 -25.11 27.54
N PHE A 137 -27.44 -25.21 26.26
CA PHE A 137 -27.91 -24.07 25.48
C PHE A 137 -29.32 -23.66 25.93
N LYS A 138 -29.46 -22.39 26.30
CA LYS A 138 -30.73 -21.75 26.59
C LYS A 138 -30.86 -20.53 25.69
N ALA A 139 -31.91 -20.51 24.86
CA ALA A 139 -32.23 -19.34 24.06
C ALA A 139 -32.65 -18.20 24.99
N ASP A 140 -32.09 -17.01 24.77
CA ASP A 140 -32.53 -15.82 25.48
C ASP A 140 -34.00 -15.55 25.15
N PRO A 141 -34.84 -15.31 26.17
CA PRO A 141 -36.25 -15.05 25.93
C PRO A 141 -36.40 -13.70 25.20
N PRO A 142 -37.20 -13.63 24.13
CA PRO A 142 -37.46 -12.37 23.46
C PRO A 142 -38.20 -11.42 24.42
N LEU A 143 -37.68 -10.19 24.54
CA LEU A 143 -38.24 -9.17 25.43
C LEU A 143 -39.09 -8.16 24.64
N CYS A 144 -40.17 -7.69 25.25
CA CYS A 144 -41.04 -6.70 24.63
C CYS A 144 -40.35 -5.34 24.55
N LEU A 145 -40.25 -4.76 23.35
CA LEU A 145 -39.66 -3.43 23.13
C LEU A 145 -40.36 -2.28 23.88
N ARG A 146 -41.60 -2.50 24.37
CA ARG A 146 -42.40 -1.46 25.04
C ARG A 146 -42.36 -1.53 26.57
N CYS A 147 -42.22 -2.72 27.13
CA CYS A 147 -42.35 -2.93 28.59
C CYS A 147 -41.31 -3.89 29.15
N SER A 148 -40.38 -4.37 28.32
CA SER A 148 -39.30 -5.30 28.68
C SER A 148 -39.77 -6.66 29.24
N GLU A 149 -41.08 -6.93 29.22
CA GLU A 149 -41.65 -8.20 29.64
C GLU A 149 -41.33 -9.32 28.62
N ARG A 150 -41.16 -10.55 29.11
CA ARG A 150 -40.95 -11.72 28.26
C ARG A 150 -42.13 -11.91 27.30
N LEU A 151 -41.83 -12.05 26.01
CA LEU A 151 -42.82 -12.31 24.97
C LEU A 151 -43.20 -13.79 24.96
N ASN A 152 -44.48 -14.04 24.68
CA ASN A 152 -45.02 -15.36 24.40
C ASN A 152 -44.94 -15.63 22.91
N GLU A 153 -44.34 -16.75 22.54
CA GLU A 153 -44.22 -17.20 21.17
C GLU A 153 -45.01 -18.49 20.96
N LYS A 154 -45.76 -18.55 19.86
CA LYS A 154 -46.41 -19.77 19.39
C LYS A 154 -46.00 -20.01 17.95
N LEU A 155 -45.33 -21.13 17.72
CA LEU A 155 -44.98 -21.59 16.38
C LEU A 155 -46.14 -22.39 15.77
N GLU A 156 -46.48 -22.02 14.54
CA GLU A 156 -47.50 -22.68 13.72
C GLU A 156 -46.88 -22.98 12.35
N ARG A 157 -46.94 -24.25 11.92
CA ARG A 157 -46.47 -24.65 10.59
C ARG A 157 -47.66 -24.87 9.66
N LYS A 158 -47.71 -24.12 8.56
CA LYS A 158 -48.71 -24.26 7.48
C LYS A 158 -48.02 -24.62 6.18
N GLY A 159 -47.90 -25.92 5.92
CA GLY A 159 -47.18 -26.43 4.75
C GLY A 159 -45.71 -25.96 4.75
N GLU A 160 -45.38 -25.11 3.78
CA GLU A 160 -44.05 -24.51 3.58
C GLU A 160 -43.87 -23.13 4.23
N LYS A 161 -44.80 -22.74 5.10
CA LYS A 161 -44.67 -21.53 5.92
C LYS A 161 -44.52 -21.90 7.39
N LEU A 162 -43.58 -21.26 8.05
CA LEU A 162 -43.41 -21.29 9.49
C LEU A 162 -43.81 -19.92 10.04
N ILE A 163 -44.87 -19.88 10.85
CA ILE A 163 -45.44 -18.66 11.40
C ILE A 163 -45.18 -18.64 12.89
N THR A 164 -44.47 -17.63 13.37
CA THR A 164 -44.23 -17.39 14.79
C THR A 164 -45.16 -16.26 15.24
N HIS A 165 -46.16 -16.62 16.04
CA HIS A 165 -47.08 -15.66 16.66
C HIS A 165 -46.47 -15.16 17.96
N ILE A 166 -46.16 -13.87 18.00
CA ILE A 166 -45.51 -13.21 19.13
C ILE A 166 -46.52 -12.31 19.83
N SER A 167 -46.67 -12.45 21.14
CA SER A 167 -47.58 -11.63 21.92
C SER A 167 -46.97 -11.25 23.27
N CYS A 168 -47.17 -10.01 23.71
CA CYS A 168 -46.78 -9.60 25.05
C CYS A 168 -47.90 -9.92 26.05
N PRO A 169 -47.61 -10.53 27.21
CA PRO A 169 -48.61 -10.74 28.24
C PRO A 169 -49.00 -9.45 28.97
N ASN A 170 -48.07 -8.49 29.11
CA ASN A 170 -48.26 -7.26 29.88
C ASN A 170 -48.81 -6.09 29.04
N CYS A 171 -48.51 -6.03 27.74
CA CYS A 171 -49.03 -4.99 26.87
C CYS A 171 -49.75 -5.57 25.65
N LYS A 172 -50.53 -4.75 24.93
CA LYS A 172 -51.29 -5.18 23.74
C LYS A 172 -50.42 -5.46 22.49
N TYR A 173 -49.11 -5.61 22.63
CA TYR A 173 -48.21 -5.88 21.51
C TYR A 173 -48.47 -7.29 20.94
N LYS A 174 -48.63 -7.35 19.62
CA LYS A 174 -48.74 -8.57 18.84
C LYS A 174 -47.95 -8.42 17.55
N ASN A 175 -47.25 -9.46 17.15
CA ASN A 175 -46.52 -9.53 15.89
C ASN A 175 -46.60 -10.94 15.32
N GLU A 176 -46.46 -11.06 14.01
CA GLU A 176 -46.33 -12.35 13.34
C GLU A 176 -45.09 -12.32 12.47
N GLU A 177 -44.20 -13.28 12.69
CA GLU A 177 -43.03 -13.48 11.84
C GLU A 177 -43.27 -14.70 10.96
N VAL A 178 -43.08 -14.56 9.65
CA VAL A 178 -43.35 -15.62 8.68
C VAL A 178 -42.08 -15.94 7.91
N ILE A 179 -41.63 -17.19 8.04
CA ILE A 179 -40.59 -17.77 7.18
C ILE A 179 -41.31 -18.55 6.08
N ASP A 180 -41.13 -18.14 4.83
CA ASP A 180 -41.75 -18.75 3.65
C ASP A 180 -40.68 -19.48 2.84
N PHE A 181 -40.55 -20.79 3.05
CA PHE A 181 -39.47 -21.59 2.46
C PHE A 181 -39.56 -21.64 0.93
N GLU A 182 -40.76 -21.53 0.36
CA GLU A 182 -40.94 -21.51 -1.09
C GLU A 182 -40.47 -20.18 -1.69
N LYS A 183 -40.81 -19.07 -1.03
CA LYS A 183 -40.31 -17.75 -1.41
C LYS A 183 -38.79 -17.69 -1.32
N ASP A 184 -38.20 -18.16 -0.22
CA ASP A 184 -36.76 -18.13 0.01
C ASP A 184 -36.01 -18.94 -1.07
N ARG A 185 -36.51 -20.12 -1.44
CA ARG A 185 -35.93 -20.92 -2.54
C ARG A 185 -36.00 -20.20 -3.89
N LYS A 186 -37.12 -19.54 -4.21
CA LYS A 186 -37.27 -18.76 -5.44
C LYS A 186 -36.30 -17.57 -5.49
N GLU A 187 -36.18 -16.83 -4.39
CA GLU A 187 -35.25 -15.70 -4.29
C GLU A 187 -33.80 -16.15 -4.42
N TRP A 188 -33.44 -17.29 -3.81
CA TRP A 188 -32.11 -17.87 -3.93
C TRP A 188 -31.80 -18.33 -5.36
N ALA A 189 -32.73 -19.04 -6.01
CA ALA A 189 -32.57 -19.49 -7.39
C ALA A 189 -32.44 -18.31 -8.37
N GLU A 190 -33.21 -17.23 -8.16
CA GLU A 190 -33.12 -16.02 -8.96
C GLU A 190 -31.80 -15.27 -8.74
N LYS A 191 -31.31 -15.22 -7.50
CA LYS A 191 -29.97 -14.67 -7.20
C LYS A 191 -28.89 -15.47 -7.92
N GLU A 192 -28.91 -16.80 -7.78
CA GLU A 192 -27.94 -17.69 -8.43
C GLU A 192 -27.96 -17.53 -9.96
N ARG A 193 -29.14 -17.36 -10.56
CA ARG A 193 -29.28 -17.07 -11.99
C ARG A 193 -28.61 -15.73 -12.37
N LYS A 194 -28.86 -14.66 -11.61
CA LYS A 194 -28.24 -13.34 -11.83
C LYS A 194 -26.73 -13.39 -11.69
N ASP A 195 -26.23 -14.06 -10.66
CA ASP A 195 -24.80 -14.21 -10.39
C ASP A 195 -24.11 -14.93 -11.56
N ARG A 196 -24.70 -16.04 -12.05
CA ARG A 196 -24.22 -16.74 -13.26
C ARG A 196 -24.19 -15.84 -14.49
N GLU A 197 -25.21 -15.00 -14.70
CA GLU A 197 -25.25 -14.04 -15.81
C GLU A 197 -24.16 -12.98 -15.70
N LEU A 198 -23.90 -12.45 -14.50
CA LEU A 198 -22.84 -11.49 -14.25
C LEU A 198 -21.47 -12.07 -14.56
N LEU A 199 -21.16 -13.27 -14.05
CA LEU A 199 -19.92 -13.97 -14.34
C LEU A 199 -19.74 -14.18 -15.85
N LYS A 200 -20.75 -14.72 -16.53
CA LYS A 200 -20.68 -14.96 -17.98
C LYS A 200 -20.42 -13.66 -18.77
N LYS A 201 -21.03 -12.55 -18.36
CA LYS A 201 -20.97 -11.29 -19.11
C LYS A 201 -19.68 -10.51 -18.86
N TYR A 202 -19.21 -10.49 -17.61
CA TYR A 202 -18.21 -9.51 -17.17
C TYR A 202 -16.91 -10.10 -16.64
N ARG A 203 -16.82 -11.42 -16.41
CA ARG A 203 -15.60 -12.05 -15.87
C ARG A 203 -14.38 -11.76 -16.71
N TRP A 204 -14.46 -11.97 -18.02
CA TRP A 204 -13.35 -11.70 -18.96
C TRP A 204 -12.97 -10.20 -19.01
N GLN A 205 -13.90 -9.30 -18.68
CA GLN A 205 -13.67 -7.87 -18.73
C GLN A 205 -13.05 -7.33 -17.44
N PHE A 206 -13.47 -7.84 -16.27
CA PHE A 206 -13.07 -7.30 -14.96
C PHE A 206 -12.12 -8.21 -14.17
N CYS A 207 -12.05 -9.51 -14.45
CA CYS A 207 -11.11 -10.40 -13.78
C CYS A 207 -9.89 -10.59 -14.67
N LEU A 208 -8.71 -10.12 -14.22
CA LEU A 208 -7.47 -10.26 -14.97
C LEU A 208 -7.08 -11.73 -15.10
N ASN A 209 -6.55 -12.10 -16.26
CA ASN A 209 -5.84 -13.35 -16.42
C ASN A 209 -4.40 -13.26 -15.88
N GLU A 210 -3.69 -14.37 -15.85
CA GLU A 210 -2.32 -14.45 -15.32
C GLU A 210 -1.39 -13.40 -15.96
N LYS A 211 -1.41 -13.31 -17.29
CA LYS A 211 -0.52 -12.39 -18.03
C LYS A 211 -0.82 -10.93 -17.67
N GLU A 212 -2.08 -10.52 -17.75
CA GLU A 212 -2.48 -9.14 -17.44
C GLU A 212 -2.22 -8.79 -15.97
N GLY A 213 -2.40 -9.75 -15.07
CA GLY A 213 -2.12 -9.60 -13.65
C GLY A 213 -0.64 -9.41 -13.36
N GLN A 214 0.24 -10.18 -13.98
CA GLN A 214 1.70 -10.01 -13.86
C GLN A 214 2.18 -8.68 -14.45
N GLU A 215 1.60 -8.24 -15.56
CA GLU A 215 1.88 -6.91 -16.14
C GLU A 215 1.52 -5.79 -15.15
N TYR A 216 0.36 -5.89 -14.48
CA TYR A 216 -0.03 -4.93 -13.43
C TYR A 216 0.96 -4.93 -12.26
N ILE A 217 1.35 -6.10 -11.75
CA ILE A 217 2.29 -6.21 -10.63
C ILE A 217 3.63 -5.55 -10.99
N SER A 218 4.19 -5.88 -12.15
CA SER A 218 5.43 -5.29 -12.66
C SER A 218 5.34 -3.77 -12.82
N HIS A 219 4.21 -3.27 -13.32
CA HIS A 219 3.97 -1.84 -13.47
C HIS A 219 3.96 -1.11 -12.11
N ILE A 220 3.26 -1.65 -11.11
CA ILE A 220 3.21 -1.09 -9.76
C ILE A 220 4.59 -1.09 -9.10
N GLU A 221 5.37 -2.17 -9.22
CA GLU A 221 6.72 -2.24 -8.68
C GLU A 221 7.67 -1.24 -9.34
N SER A 222 7.55 -1.06 -10.65
CA SER A 222 8.32 -0.07 -11.40
C SER A 222 7.97 1.36 -10.97
N MET A 223 6.69 1.65 -10.77
CA MET A 223 6.22 2.94 -10.26
C MET A 223 6.71 3.22 -8.83
N LYS A 224 6.75 2.21 -7.96
CA LYS A 224 7.32 2.34 -6.61
C LYS A 224 8.81 2.70 -6.66
N ARG A 225 9.60 1.98 -7.48
CA ARG A 225 11.02 2.28 -7.68
C ARG A 225 11.24 3.70 -8.22
N LEU A 226 10.43 4.13 -9.20
CA LEU A 226 10.52 5.49 -9.73
C LEU A 226 10.24 6.54 -8.65
N LYS A 227 9.25 6.31 -7.79
CA LYS A 227 8.94 7.21 -6.66
C LYS A 227 10.13 7.33 -5.71
N GLU A 228 10.79 6.23 -5.36
CA GLU A 228 11.98 6.23 -4.50
C GLU A 228 13.13 7.06 -5.11
N VAL A 229 13.39 6.89 -6.42
CA VAL A 229 14.40 7.67 -7.15
C VAL A 229 14.04 9.16 -7.16
N MET A 230 12.77 9.50 -7.38
CA MET A 230 12.32 10.90 -7.35
C MET A 230 12.49 11.53 -5.96
N GLU A 231 12.14 10.80 -4.90
CA GLU A 231 12.33 11.26 -3.52
C GLU A 231 13.81 11.46 -3.16
N GLU A 232 14.70 10.58 -3.65
CA GLU A 232 16.14 10.74 -3.47
C GLU A 232 16.68 11.96 -4.23
N SER A 233 16.23 12.17 -5.47
CA SER A 233 16.56 13.35 -6.27
C SER A 233 16.10 14.64 -5.60
N ASP A 234 14.87 14.67 -5.07
CA ASP A 234 14.34 15.82 -4.35
C ASP A 234 15.14 16.12 -3.08
N LYS A 235 15.58 15.09 -2.36
CA LYS A 235 16.49 15.25 -1.20
C LYS A 235 17.82 15.86 -1.63
N LYS A 236 18.44 15.35 -2.70
CA LYS A 236 19.70 15.91 -3.26
C LYS A 236 19.52 17.37 -3.69
N GLN A 237 18.44 17.71 -4.38
CA GLN A 237 18.18 19.08 -4.82
C GLN A 237 17.88 20.06 -3.68
N LYS A 238 17.37 19.58 -2.54
CA LYS A 238 17.12 20.40 -1.35
C LYS A 238 18.38 20.66 -0.52
N ASP A 239 19.43 19.88 -0.70
CA ASP A 239 20.70 20.07 0.01
C ASP A 239 21.33 21.44 -0.34
N PRO A 240 21.53 22.34 0.65
CA PRO A 240 22.19 23.62 0.45
C PRO A 240 23.60 23.51 -0.15
N ALA A 241 24.35 22.44 0.17
CA ALA A 241 25.67 22.20 -0.40
C ALA A 241 25.55 21.90 -1.90
N TYR A 242 24.60 21.05 -2.30
CA TYR A 242 24.36 20.71 -3.71
C TYR A 242 23.95 21.94 -4.53
N LYS A 243 23.08 22.81 -3.99
CA LYS A 243 22.73 24.09 -4.64
C LYS A 243 23.94 25.02 -4.82
N LYS A 244 24.83 25.10 -3.82
CA LYS A 244 26.07 25.88 -3.93
C LYS A 244 27.04 25.28 -4.95
N VAL A 245 27.13 23.94 -5.04
CA VAL A 245 27.94 23.24 -6.06
C VAL A 245 27.46 23.57 -7.47
N GLN A 246 26.14 23.60 -7.71
CA GLN A 246 25.58 23.97 -9.03
C GLN A 246 25.94 25.41 -9.45
N GLN A 247 26.20 26.30 -8.50
CA GLN A 247 26.59 27.69 -8.77
C GLN A 247 28.09 27.86 -9.05
N LEU A 248 28.92 26.84 -8.80
CA LEU A 248 30.35 26.91 -9.09
C LEU A 248 30.61 26.89 -10.60
N LYS A 249 31.42 27.84 -11.08
CA LYS A 249 31.84 27.86 -12.48
C LYS A 249 32.91 26.79 -12.70
N LYS A 250 32.55 25.72 -13.44
CA LYS A 250 33.48 24.68 -13.88
C LYS A 250 34.36 25.22 -15.00
N LEU A 251 35.59 25.60 -14.69
CA LEU A 251 36.57 26.11 -15.65
C LEU A 251 37.44 24.97 -16.18
N LYS A 252 37.58 24.90 -17.50
CA LYS A 252 38.62 24.10 -18.15
C LYS A 252 39.99 24.77 -17.95
N ILE A 253 41.07 24.02 -18.11
CA ILE A 253 42.44 24.54 -17.91
C ILE A 253 42.75 25.77 -18.78
N THR A 254 42.23 25.81 -20.00
CA THR A 254 42.37 26.94 -20.92
C THR A 254 41.70 28.20 -20.40
N ASP A 255 40.52 28.07 -19.79
CA ASP A 255 39.75 29.18 -19.24
C ASP A 255 40.32 29.65 -17.91
N LEU A 256 40.82 28.72 -17.10
CA LEU A 256 41.56 29.00 -15.88
C LEU A 256 42.79 29.86 -16.18
N ARG A 257 43.62 29.43 -17.15
CA ARG A 257 44.83 30.16 -17.57
C ARG A 257 44.50 31.58 -18.01
N LYS A 258 43.56 31.74 -18.96
CA LYS A 258 43.12 33.06 -19.45
C LYS A 258 42.61 33.98 -18.33
N LYS A 259 41.85 33.42 -17.38
CA LYS A 259 41.30 34.16 -16.25
C LYS A 259 42.40 34.64 -15.31
N LEU A 260 43.36 33.76 -14.97
CA LEU A 260 44.46 34.09 -14.07
C LEU A 260 45.43 35.07 -14.71
N GLU A 261 45.85 34.86 -15.97
CA GLU A 261 46.71 35.79 -16.72
C GLU A 261 46.10 37.21 -16.72
N LYS A 262 44.82 37.34 -17.07
CA LYS A 262 44.14 38.65 -17.10
C LYS A 262 44.12 39.38 -15.76
N ILE A 263 44.03 38.65 -14.65
CA ILE A 263 43.97 39.25 -13.30
C ILE A 263 45.38 39.55 -12.78
N LEU A 264 46.34 38.64 -13.02
CA LEU A 264 47.71 38.75 -12.53
C LEU A 264 48.50 39.84 -13.25
N THR A 265 48.35 39.98 -14.58
CA THR A 265 49.04 41.03 -15.34
C THR A 265 48.64 42.45 -14.91
N LYS A 266 47.39 42.65 -14.47
CA LYS A 266 46.93 43.95 -13.94
C LYS A 266 47.69 44.37 -12.67
N GLU A 267 48.13 43.39 -11.89
CA GLU A 267 48.83 43.57 -10.61
C GLU A 267 50.36 43.45 -10.77
N ARG A 268 50.84 43.51 -12.02
CA ARG A 268 52.25 43.41 -12.44
C ARG A 268 52.90 42.06 -12.19
N TYR A 269 52.11 41.00 -12.05
CA TYR A 269 52.60 39.63 -12.11
C TYR A 269 52.62 39.16 -13.57
N LEU A 270 53.80 38.81 -14.06
CA LEU A 270 54.05 38.54 -15.47
C LEU A 270 54.35 37.05 -15.70
N ASN A 271 54.27 36.63 -16.96
CA ASN A 271 54.76 35.33 -17.43
C ASN A 271 54.22 34.12 -16.65
N LEU A 272 52.91 34.09 -16.39
CA LEU A 272 52.26 32.91 -15.81
C LEU A 272 52.49 31.67 -16.70
N LYS A 273 53.14 30.67 -16.15
CA LYS A 273 53.34 29.35 -16.75
C LYS A 273 52.68 28.30 -15.88
N LEU A 274 51.94 27.40 -16.51
CA LEU A 274 51.37 26.22 -15.88
C LEU A 274 52.18 25.02 -16.34
N ASP A 275 52.70 24.25 -15.39
CA ASP A 275 53.51 23.06 -15.66
C ASP A 275 52.63 21.81 -15.88
N LYS A 276 53.29 20.66 -16.03
CA LYS A 276 52.61 19.38 -16.26
C LYS A 276 51.65 19.06 -15.10
N PRO A 277 50.37 18.76 -15.40
CA PRO A 277 49.41 18.38 -14.37
C PRO A 277 49.70 16.99 -13.80
N GLN A 278 49.50 16.83 -12.50
CA GLN A 278 49.35 15.53 -11.84
C GLN A 278 47.86 15.21 -11.75
N ILE A 279 47.45 14.09 -12.35
CA ILE A 279 46.04 13.69 -12.46
C ILE A 279 45.84 12.41 -11.65
N GLU A 280 45.25 12.55 -10.46
CA GLU A 280 44.85 11.44 -9.60
C GLU A 280 43.38 11.61 -9.18
N ARG A 281 43.06 11.60 -7.88
CA ARG A 281 41.74 12.00 -7.38
C ARG A 281 41.41 13.47 -7.72
N TYR A 282 42.42 14.32 -7.74
CA TYR A 282 42.34 15.74 -8.10
C TYR A 282 43.31 16.05 -9.24
N VAL A 283 43.05 17.14 -9.96
CA VAL A 283 43.99 17.68 -10.94
C VAL A 283 44.86 18.73 -10.25
N ILE A 284 46.14 18.42 -10.02
CA ILE A 284 47.09 19.34 -9.38
C ILE A 284 48.03 19.91 -10.45
N ILE A 285 48.16 21.22 -10.52
CA ILE A 285 48.93 21.92 -11.55
C ILE A 285 49.88 22.90 -10.87
N PRO A 286 51.20 22.65 -10.94
CA PRO A 286 52.18 23.62 -10.53
C PRO A 286 52.15 24.83 -11.46
N PHE A 287 52.36 26.02 -10.90
CA PHE A 287 52.48 27.24 -11.66
C PHE A 287 53.72 28.01 -11.24
N THR A 288 54.24 28.79 -12.19
CA THR A 288 55.30 29.78 -11.96
C THR A 288 54.91 31.11 -12.59
N LEU A 289 55.34 32.21 -11.98
CA LEU A 289 55.13 33.56 -12.49
C LEU A 289 56.22 34.50 -11.95
N GLU A 290 56.35 35.66 -12.56
CA GLU A 290 57.39 36.66 -12.23
C GLU A 290 56.76 37.89 -11.58
N ASP A 291 57.36 38.42 -10.52
CA ASP A 291 57.00 39.73 -9.99
C ASP A 291 57.69 40.85 -10.75
N GLY A 292 56.92 41.61 -11.54
CA GLY A 292 57.42 42.75 -12.29
C GLY A 292 57.53 44.05 -11.46
N ASP A 293 57.16 44.04 -10.18
CA ASP A 293 57.22 45.20 -9.31
C ASP A 293 58.49 45.21 -8.46
N SER A 294 59.53 45.91 -8.94
CA SER A 294 60.84 45.99 -8.27
C SER A 294 60.82 46.70 -6.90
N LYS A 295 59.69 47.31 -6.51
CA LYS A 295 59.51 47.97 -5.21
C LYS A 295 58.87 47.06 -4.17
N ARG A 296 58.43 45.86 -4.56
CA ARG A 296 57.68 44.95 -3.68
C ARG A 296 58.63 43.98 -2.98
N GLU A 297 58.55 43.96 -1.66
CA GLU A 297 59.27 43.00 -0.83
C GLU A 297 58.70 41.57 -1.01
N GLU A 298 59.54 40.56 -0.76
CA GLU A 298 59.17 39.13 -0.91
C GLU A 298 57.84 38.80 -0.21
N TYR A 299 57.71 39.23 1.04
CA TYR A 299 56.55 38.93 1.87
C TYR A 299 55.25 39.48 1.25
N ASP A 300 55.31 40.71 0.74
CA ASP A 300 54.17 41.38 0.11
C ASP A 300 53.82 40.74 -1.23
N SER A 301 54.83 40.36 -2.01
CA SER A 301 54.66 39.64 -3.27
C SER A 301 53.90 38.33 -3.08
N ARG A 302 54.35 37.48 -2.15
CA ARG A 302 53.69 36.21 -1.84
C ARG A 302 52.26 36.41 -1.35
N ASN A 303 52.05 37.34 -0.43
CA ASN A 303 50.73 37.56 0.17
C ASN A 303 49.73 38.17 -0.79
N ASN A 304 50.14 39.14 -1.60
CA ASN A 304 49.28 39.78 -2.59
C ASN A 304 48.90 38.78 -3.68
N CYS A 305 49.88 38.07 -4.26
CA CYS A 305 49.62 37.04 -5.25
C CYS A 305 48.65 35.97 -4.72
N ARG A 306 48.87 35.49 -3.49
CA ARG A 306 47.99 34.53 -2.81
C ARG A 306 46.57 35.05 -2.67
N LYS A 307 46.38 36.30 -2.24
CA LYS A 307 45.06 36.93 -2.09
C LYS A 307 44.35 37.03 -3.44
N ILE A 308 45.06 37.46 -4.47
CA ILE A 308 44.52 37.62 -5.83
C ILE A 308 44.05 36.27 -6.39
N ILE A 309 44.89 35.24 -6.33
CA ILE A 309 44.55 33.91 -6.84
C ILE A 309 43.38 33.32 -6.05
N LYS A 310 43.39 33.38 -4.71
CA LYS A 310 42.28 32.88 -3.89
C LYS A 310 40.96 33.56 -4.26
N LYS A 311 40.94 34.89 -4.36
CA LYS A 311 39.75 35.66 -4.73
C LYS A 311 39.28 35.37 -6.16
N ALA A 312 40.21 35.20 -7.10
CA ALA A 312 39.89 34.87 -8.49
C ALA A 312 39.20 33.51 -8.63
N LEU A 313 39.57 32.55 -7.77
CA LEU A 313 39.14 31.15 -7.88
C LEU A 313 37.98 30.78 -6.96
N GLU A 314 37.62 31.61 -5.97
CA GLU A 314 36.57 31.38 -4.97
C GLU A 314 35.26 30.79 -5.54
N LYS A 315 34.77 31.33 -6.66
CA LYS A 315 33.52 30.90 -7.31
C LYS A 315 33.71 29.85 -8.42
N THR A 316 34.83 29.15 -8.42
CA THR A 316 35.20 28.18 -9.46
C THR A 316 35.49 26.81 -8.85
N ASN A 317 35.71 25.80 -9.69
CA ASN A 317 36.13 24.47 -9.26
C ASN A 317 37.65 24.32 -9.01
N TRP A 318 38.39 25.43 -8.87
CA TRP A 318 39.84 25.43 -8.63
C TRP A 318 40.19 26.11 -7.31
N ARG A 319 41.25 25.67 -6.63
CA ARG A 319 41.77 26.30 -5.40
C ARG A 319 43.29 26.34 -5.39
N LEU A 320 43.86 27.37 -4.77
CA LEU A 320 45.28 27.38 -4.41
C LEU A 320 45.51 26.42 -3.24
N MET A 321 46.53 25.58 -3.33
CA MET A 321 46.87 24.63 -2.26
C MET A 321 47.36 25.32 -0.98
N SER A 322 47.25 24.63 0.15
CA SER A 322 47.61 25.13 1.50
C SER A 322 49.10 25.39 1.67
N GLU A 323 49.95 24.70 0.91
CA GLU A 323 51.40 24.90 0.80
C GLU A 323 51.76 26.35 0.43
N GLY A 324 50.82 27.09 -0.17
CA GLY A 324 50.94 28.51 -0.41
C GLY A 324 51.73 28.83 -1.67
N ILE A 325 52.38 29.99 -1.66
CA ILE A 325 53.21 30.48 -2.76
C ILE A 325 54.61 30.68 -2.20
N SER A 326 55.60 30.13 -2.90
CA SER A 326 57.02 30.29 -2.61
C SER A 326 57.60 31.39 -3.48
N TYR A 327 58.58 32.14 -2.96
CA TYR A 327 59.27 33.20 -3.69
C TYR A 327 60.77 32.91 -3.75
N ARG A 328 61.40 33.20 -4.89
CA ARG A 328 62.85 33.13 -5.05
C ARG A 328 63.29 34.04 -6.19
N LEU A 329 64.10 35.05 -5.89
CA LEU A 329 64.70 35.96 -6.89
C LEU A 329 63.67 36.55 -7.87
N GLY A 330 62.51 36.99 -7.37
CA GLY A 330 61.43 37.53 -8.22
C GLY A 330 60.49 36.50 -8.84
N TYR A 331 60.79 35.19 -8.75
CA TYR A 331 59.89 34.14 -9.19
C TYR A 331 58.97 33.68 -8.06
N LEU A 332 57.68 33.57 -8.37
CA LEU A 332 56.68 32.95 -7.50
C LEU A 332 56.27 31.60 -8.06
N SER A 333 56.12 30.62 -7.18
CA SER A 333 55.68 29.27 -7.54
C SER A 333 54.65 28.73 -6.55
N GLY A 334 53.76 27.88 -7.01
CA GLY A 334 52.75 27.23 -6.16
C GLY A 334 51.94 26.19 -6.91
N ASN A 335 50.94 25.60 -6.25
CA ASN A 335 50.11 24.52 -6.80
C ASN A 335 48.63 24.91 -6.83
N LEU A 336 47.96 24.68 -7.96
CA LEU A 336 46.52 24.80 -8.13
C LEU A 336 45.88 23.41 -8.14
N LYS A 337 44.79 23.24 -7.39
CA LYS A 337 44.03 22.00 -7.27
C LYS A 337 42.64 22.16 -7.89
N GLY A 338 42.32 21.32 -8.85
CA GLY A 338 41.03 21.25 -9.55
C GLY A 338 40.14 20.12 -9.01
N TYR A 339 38.86 20.43 -8.88
CA TYR A 339 37.80 19.54 -8.38
C TYR A 339 36.82 19.26 -9.53
N GLU A 340 36.47 17.99 -9.75
CA GLU A 340 35.60 17.57 -10.86
C GLU A 340 34.38 16.78 -10.41
N ARG A 341 34.55 15.87 -9.45
CA ARG A 341 33.46 15.04 -8.90
C ARG A 341 32.53 15.87 -8.01
N GLU A 342 31.24 15.55 -8.02
CA GLU A 342 30.24 16.31 -7.24
C GLU A 342 30.50 16.26 -5.73
N GLU A 343 30.91 15.11 -5.22
CA GLU A 343 31.29 14.91 -3.81
C GLU A 343 32.46 15.83 -3.41
N ASP A 344 33.48 15.91 -4.27
CA ASP A 344 34.66 16.74 -4.06
C ASP A 344 34.35 18.25 -4.20
N LEU A 345 33.39 18.61 -5.06
CA LEU A 345 32.90 19.99 -5.17
C LEU A 345 32.07 20.40 -3.94
N ALA A 346 31.38 19.46 -3.30
CA ALA A 346 30.62 19.73 -2.07
C ALA A 346 31.54 20.17 -0.92
N ASP A 347 32.75 19.62 -0.85
CA ASP A 347 33.77 20.02 0.15
C ASP A 347 34.32 21.44 -0.08
N LEU A 348 34.10 22.05 -1.26
CA LEU A 348 34.46 23.45 -1.52
C LEU A 348 33.46 24.47 -0.97
N VAL A 349 32.25 24.02 -0.62
CA VAL A 349 31.10 24.87 -0.27
C VAL A 349 30.50 24.56 1.09
N ARG A 350 31.01 23.51 1.75
CA ARG A 350 30.92 23.28 3.20
C ARG A 350 31.83 24.28 3.91
#